data_AF-A0A3B0T6T6-F1
#
_entry.id   AF-A0A3B0T6T6-F1
#
_cell.length_a   1.000
_cell.length_b   1.000
_cell.length_c   1.000
_cell.angle_alpha   90.00
_cell.angle_beta   90.00
_cell.angle_gamma   90.00
#
_symmetry.space_group_name_H-M   'P 1'
#
loop_
_entity.id
_entity.type
_entity.pdbx_description
1 polymer ?
#
loop_
_entity_poly.entity_id
_entity_poly.type
_entity_poly.pdbx_seq_one_letter_code
_entity_poly.pdbx_strand_id
1 'polypeptide(L)'
;MKLKFATGHVSVRVELAEMQQLVTDGNLSETIELAGGAMTVVVSLVDEDIANMLFDPNTATIGFVYPRPAVEAELAKPSRNGIGGYFEQGVFSLAIDMHDIRQQAADK
;
A
#
# COMPACT_ATOMS: atom_id res chain seq x y z
N MET A 1 4.71 -0.84 -7.65
CA MET A 1 3.91 -1.39 -6.54
C MET A 1 3.76 -2.90 -6.69
N LYS A 2 3.61 -3.65 -5.59
CA LYS A 2 3.34 -5.09 -5.60
C LYS A 2 2.20 -5.44 -4.67
N LEU A 3 1.28 -6.26 -5.15
CA LEU A 3 0.17 -6.77 -4.35
C LEU A 3 0.35 -8.25 -4.04
N LYS A 4 0.13 -8.61 -2.78
CA LYS A 4 0.18 -9.99 -2.30
C LYS A 4 -1.16 -10.36 -1.67
N PHE A 5 -1.72 -11.46 -2.15
CA PHE A 5 -2.91 -12.07 -1.58
C PHE A 5 -2.54 -13.31 -0.78
N ALA A 6 -3.09 -13.42 0.42
CA ALA A 6 -3.14 -14.62 1.22
C ALA A 6 -4.54 -14.75 1.84
N THR A 7 -4.88 -15.94 2.33
CA THR A 7 -6.19 -16.16 2.96
C THR A 7 -6.40 -15.18 4.11
N GLY A 8 -7.42 -14.32 3.98
CA GLY A 8 -7.73 -13.28 4.97
C GLY A 8 -6.70 -12.15 5.07
N HIS A 9 -5.75 -12.03 4.13
CA HIS A 9 -4.74 -10.96 4.15
C HIS A 9 -4.44 -10.41 2.75
N VAL A 10 -4.54 -9.09 2.60
CA VAL A 10 -4.09 -8.36 1.40
C VAL A 10 -2.96 -7.41 1.77
N SER A 11 -1.81 -7.53 1.11
CA SER A 11 -0.64 -6.68 1.40
C SER A 11 -0.21 -5.93 0.15
N VAL A 12 -0.15 -4.60 0.28
CA VAL A 12 0.46 -3.69 -0.68
C VAL A 12 1.91 -3.44 -0.24
N ARG A 13 2.85 -3.67 -1.14
CA ARG A 13 4.24 -3.28 -0.99
C ARG A 13 4.60 -2.24 -2.03
N VAL A 14 5.18 -1.15 -1.57
CA VAL A 14 5.65 -0.05 -2.43
C VAL A 14 7.15 0.11 -2.25
N GLU A 15 7.82 0.61 -3.28
CA GLU A 15 9.20 1.07 -3.16
C GLU A 15 9.26 2.36 -2.34
N LEU A 16 10.44 2.72 -1.84
CA LEU A 16 10.61 3.94 -1.04
C LEU A 16 10.25 5.18 -1.85
N ALA A 17 10.61 5.22 -3.14
CA ALA A 17 10.27 6.32 -4.04
C ALA A 17 8.74 6.45 -4.26
N GLU A 18 8.05 5.32 -4.40
CA GLU A 18 6.58 5.29 -4.52
C GLU A 18 5.89 5.75 -3.24
N MET A 19 6.44 5.41 -2.07
CA MET A 19 5.94 5.90 -0.78
C MET A 19 6.13 7.42 -0.64
N GLN A 20 7.25 7.97 -1.11
CA GLN A 20 7.49 9.41 -1.17
C GLN A 20 6.50 10.11 -2.12
N GLN A 21 6.25 9.49 -3.27
CA GLN A 21 5.25 9.97 -4.22
C GLN A 21 3.85 9.97 -3.59
N LEU A 22 3.46 8.88 -2.91
CA LEU A 22 2.17 8.76 -2.22
C LEU A 22 1.96 9.88 -1.19
N VAL A 23 2.98 10.21 -0.38
CA VAL A 23 2.91 11.31 0.58
C VAL A 23 2.76 12.66 -0.13
N THR A 24 3.47 12.86 -1.24
CA THR A 24 3.48 14.12 -2.01
C THR A 24 2.17 14.35 -2.75
N ASP A 25 1.71 13.36 -3.50
CA ASP A 25 0.55 13.44 -4.40
C ASP A 25 -0.77 13.14 -3.65
N GLY A 26 -0.68 12.50 -2.48
CA GLY A 26 -1.83 12.07 -1.69
C GLY A 26 -2.53 10.82 -2.23
N ASN A 27 -2.11 10.31 -3.40
CA ASN A 27 -2.57 9.05 -3.94
C ASN A 27 -1.47 8.38 -4.79
N LEU A 28 -1.65 7.08 -5.02
CA LEU A 28 -0.81 6.28 -5.91
C LEU A 28 -1.70 5.24 -6.59
N SER A 29 -1.56 5.05 -7.90
CA SER A 29 -2.35 4.07 -8.64
C SER A 29 -1.51 3.26 -9.61
N GLU A 30 -1.73 1.96 -9.68
CA GLU A 30 -1.05 1.07 -10.62
C GLU A 30 -1.97 -0.04 -11.11
N THR A 31 -1.81 -0.46 -12.36
CA THR A 31 -2.50 -1.64 -12.89
C THR A 31 -1.58 -2.85 -12.79
N ILE A 32 -2.04 -3.89 -12.10
CA ILE A 32 -1.30 -5.13 -11.88
C ILE A 32 -1.93 -6.23 -12.73
N GLU A 33 -1.12 -6.91 -13.54
CA GLU A 33 -1.55 -8.09 -14.27
C GLU A 33 -1.64 -9.31 -13.36
N LEU A 34 -2.76 -10.02 -13.44
CA LEU A 34 -3.07 -11.25 -12.73
C LEU A 34 -3.29 -12.37 -13.74
N ALA A 35 -3.25 -13.63 -13.29
CA ALA A 35 -3.41 -14.82 -14.14
C ALA A 35 -4.79 -14.98 -14.80
N GLY A 36 -5.68 -13.99 -14.72
CA GLY A 36 -7.01 -13.98 -15.33
C GLY A 36 -7.51 -12.59 -15.75
N GLY A 37 -6.64 -11.56 -15.75
CA GLY A 37 -7.01 -10.20 -16.09
C GLY A 37 -6.10 -9.16 -15.44
N ALA A 38 -6.43 -7.88 -15.62
CA ALA A 38 -5.75 -6.79 -14.94
C ALA A 38 -6.61 -6.27 -13.78
N MET A 39 -5.95 -5.81 -12.72
CA MET A 39 -6.62 -5.17 -11.59
C MET A 39 -5.94 -3.84 -11.28
N THR A 40 -6.75 -2.80 -11.11
CA THR A 40 -6.24 -1.48 -10.71
C THR A 40 -6.13 -1.43 -9.19
N VAL A 41 -4.96 -1.06 -8.68
CA VAL A 41 -4.75 -0.76 -7.26
C VAL A 41 -4.67 0.74 -7.10
N VAL A 42 -5.46 1.28 -6.16
CA VAL A 42 -5.40 2.70 -5.78
C VAL A 42 -5.13 2.78 -4.29
N VAL A 43 -4.14 3.55 -3.90
CA VAL A 43 -3.83 3.88 -2.51
C VAL A 43 -4.04 5.38 -2.34
N SER A 44 -4.87 5.78 -1.39
CA SER A 44 -5.20 7.19 -1.12
C SER A 44 -4.93 7.54 0.34
N LEU A 45 -4.51 8.78 0.57
CA LEU A 45 -4.30 9.32 1.90
C LEU A 45 -5.50 10.17 2.32
N VAL A 46 -5.85 10.07 3.61
CA VAL A 46 -6.88 10.88 4.26
C VAL A 46 -6.32 11.52 5.51
N ASP A 47 -6.93 12.60 5.98
CA ASP A 47 -6.50 13.28 7.21
C ASP A 47 -7.13 12.65 8.46
N GLU A 48 -8.23 11.92 8.29
CA GLU A 48 -8.86 11.14 9.35
C GLU A 48 -8.02 9.92 9.76
N ASP A 49 -8.08 9.56 11.04
CA ASP A 49 -7.44 8.36 11.58
C ASP A 49 -8.26 7.09 11.26
N ILE A 50 -8.42 6.84 9.96
CA ILE A 50 -9.17 5.70 9.42
C ILE A 50 -8.33 5.02 8.33
N ALA A 51 -8.17 3.70 8.47
CA ALA A 51 -7.69 2.85 7.39
C ALA A 51 -8.85 2.01 6.85
N ASN A 52 -9.00 1.93 5.53
CA ASN A 52 -10.04 1.11 4.91
C ASN A 52 -9.57 0.46 3.60
N MET A 53 -10.24 -0.62 3.21
CA MET A 53 -10.04 -1.30 1.94
C MET A 53 -11.40 -1.62 1.31
N LEU A 54 -11.55 -1.33 0.02
CA LEU A 54 -12.75 -1.67 -0.75
C LEU A 54 -12.36 -2.28 -2.10
N PHE A 55 -13.09 -3.31 -2.51
CA PHE A 55 -12.99 -3.86 -3.86
C PHE A 55 -14.23 -3.48 -4.67
N ASP A 56 -14.03 -2.84 -5.82
CA ASP A 56 -15.07 -2.57 -6.82
C ASP A 56 -14.98 -3.60 -7.96
N PRO A 57 -15.92 -4.56 -8.03
CA PRO A 57 -15.91 -5.60 -9.06
C PRO A 57 -16.26 -5.07 -10.45
N ASN A 58 -16.92 -3.91 -10.57
CA ASN A 58 -17.34 -3.38 -11.88
C ASN A 58 -16.15 -2.82 -12.66
N THR A 59 -15.18 -2.25 -11.95
CA THR A 59 -13.97 -1.64 -12.54
C THR A 59 -12.72 -2.49 -12.32
N ALA A 60 -12.85 -3.63 -11.63
CA ALA A 60 -11.71 -4.44 -11.16
C ALA A 60 -10.69 -3.58 -10.40
N THR A 61 -11.17 -2.73 -9.49
CA THR A 61 -10.34 -1.82 -8.71
C THR A 61 -10.34 -2.22 -7.25
N ILE A 62 -9.16 -2.26 -6.63
CA ILE A 62 -9.00 -2.33 -5.19
C ILE A 62 -8.47 -0.99 -4.67
N GLY A 63 -9.26 -0.36 -3.80
CA GLY A 63 -8.92 0.89 -3.14
C GLY A 63 -8.45 0.65 -1.72
N PHE A 64 -7.35 1.29 -1.35
CA PHE A 64 -6.85 1.37 0.02
C PHE A 64 -6.84 2.82 0.47
N VAL A 65 -7.28 3.06 1.69
CA VAL A 65 -7.25 4.36 2.35
C VAL A 65 -6.40 4.23 3.60
N TYR A 66 -5.46 5.15 3.80
CA TYR A 66 -4.65 5.22 5.01
C TYR A 66 -4.57 6.65 5.55
N PRO A 67 -4.42 6.83 6.87
CA PRO A 67 -4.15 8.13 7.45
C PRO A 67 -2.81 8.67 6.96
N ARG A 68 -2.79 9.90 6.44
CA ARG A 68 -1.57 10.59 6.03
C ARG A 68 -0.49 10.58 7.12
N PRO A 69 -0.79 10.91 8.40
CA PRO A 69 0.22 10.90 9.45
C PRO A 69 0.86 9.53 9.67
N ALA A 70 0.10 8.45 9.49
CA ALA A 70 0.63 7.08 9.62
C ALA A 70 1.59 6.74 8.47
N VAL A 71 1.25 7.15 7.25
CA VAL A 71 2.09 6.97 6.05
C VAL A 71 3.38 7.78 6.13
N GLU A 72 3.31 9.02 6.60
CA GLU A 72 4.50 9.85 6.86
C GLU A 72 5.40 9.26 7.95
N ALA A 73 4.83 8.72 9.02
CA ALA A 73 5.58 8.06 10.08
C ALA A 73 6.28 6.78 9.59
N GLU A 74 5.59 5.97 8.78
CA GLU A 74 6.17 4.78 8.14
C GLU A 74 7.26 5.17 7.12
N LEU A 75 7.09 6.25 6.36
CA LEU A 75 8.12 6.75 5.45
C LEU A 75 9.38 7.20 6.21
N ALA A 76 9.20 7.88 7.35
CA ALA A 76 10.31 8.35 8.18
C ALA A 76 11.03 7.20 8.91
N LYS A 77 10.28 6.17 9.34
CA LYS A 77 10.81 5.00 10.03
C LYS A 77 10.15 3.72 9.52
N PRO A 78 10.65 3.17 8.40
CA PRO A 78 10.03 2.01 7.78
C PRO A 78 10.06 0.79 8.69
N SER A 79 8.95 0.07 8.73
CA SER A 79 8.73 -1.09 9.58
C SER A 79 8.54 -2.34 8.73
N ARG A 80 8.79 -3.51 9.34
CA ARG A 80 8.67 -4.79 8.63
C ARG A 80 7.23 -5.11 8.22
N ASN A 81 6.27 -4.65 9.00
CA ASN A 81 4.86 -4.99 8.86
C ASN A 81 4.04 -3.86 8.23
N GLY A 82 4.60 -2.64 8.20
CA GLY A 82 3.94 -1.46 7.67
C GLY A 82 2.72 -1.03 8.48
N ILE A 83 1.80 -0.36 7.79
CA ILE A 83 0.55 0.17 8.32
C ILE A 83 -0.54 -0.85 8.04
N GLY A 84 -1.25 -1.29 9.07
CA GLY A 84 -2.29 -2.31 8.97
C GLY A 84 -3.69 -1.77 9.21
N GLY A 85 -4.69 -2.47 8.65
CA GLY A 85 -6.10 -2.22 8.91
C GLY A 85 -6.94 -3.51 8.82
N TYR A 86 -8.22 -3.39 9.12
CA TYR A 86 -9.18 -4.49 9.09
C TYR A 86 -10.29 -4.19 8.08
N PHE A 87 -10.77 -5.23 7.40
CA PHE A 87 -11.97 -5.20 6.56
C PHE A 87 -12.85 -6.40 6.92
N GLU A 88 -14.06 -6.47 6.38
CA GLU A 88 -15.07 -7.48 6.76
C GLU A 88 -14.54 -8.93 6.70
N GLN A 89 -13.62 -9.22 5.77
CA GLN A 89 -13.16 -10.57 5.47
C GLN A 89 -11.69 -10.82 5.85
N GLY A 90 -11.03 -9.89 6.55
CA GLY A 90 -9.64 -10.07 6.93
C GLY A 90 -8.88 -8.80 7.32
N VAL A 91 -7.57 -8.84 7.12
CA VAL A 91 -6.65 -7.73 7.38
C VAL A 91 -5.98 -7.25 6.10
N PHE A 92 -5.60 -5.99 6.06
CA PHE A 92 -4.79 -5.46 4.97
C PHE A 92 -3.62 -4.66 5.50
N SER A 93 -2.57 -4.49 4.68
CA SER A 93 -1.43 -3.66 5.06
C SER A 93 -0.74 -2.96 3.89
N LEU A 94 -0.11 -1.82 4.18
CA LEU A 94 0.80 -1.09 3.30
C LEU A 94 2.19 -1.05 3.94
N ALA A 95 3.21 -1.51 3.23
CA ALA A 95 4.59 -1.48 3.72
C ALA A 95 5.59 -1.08 2.62
N ILE A 96 6.72 -0.51 3.02
CA ILE A 96 7.84 -0.28 2.11
C ILE A 96 8.61 -1.59 1.90
N ASP A 97 9.08 -1.85 0.67
CA ASP A 97 9.91 -3.03 0.41
C ASP A 97 11.27 -2.90 1.12
N MET A 98 11.52 -3.76 2.11
CA MET A 98 12.77 -3.77 2.88
C MET A 98 14.01 -4.09 2.04
N HIS A 99 13.84 -4.72 0.88
CA HIS A 99 14.95 -4.92 -0.05
C HIS A 99 15.50 -3.58 -0.55
N ASP A 100 14.61 -2.65 -0.90
CA ASP A 100 14.94 -1.32 -1.41
C ASP A 100 15.69 -0.49 -0.35
N ILE A 101 15.23 -0.54 0.90
CA ILE A 101 15.89 0.15 2.02
C ILE A 101 17.32 -0.34 2.24
N ARG A 102 17.54 -1.66 2.18
CA ARG A 102 18.87 -2.25 2.35
C ARG A 102 19.82 -1.84 1.22
N GLN A 103 19.30 -1.74 0.01
CA GLN A 103 20.08 -1.32 -1.15
C GLN A 103 20.51 0.14 -1.03
N GLN A 104 19.59 1.06 -0.72
CA GLN A 104 19.95 2.47 -0.48
C GLN A 104 20.92 2.67 0.69
N ALA A 105 20.86 1.81 1.71
CA ALA A 105 21.80 1.86 2.83
C ALA A 105 23.20 1.33 2.46
N ALA A 106 23.30 0.43 1.48
CA ALA A 106 24.57 -0.10 0.99
C ALA A 106 25.25 0.85 -0.03
N ASP A 107 24.47 1.67 -0.72
CA ASP A 107 24.94 2.66 -1.70
C ASP A 107 25.38 4.00 -1.07
N LYS A 108 25.33 4.13 0.27
CA LYS A 108 25.78 5.30 1.05
C LYS A 108 27.05 5.01 1.83
#